data_AF-A0A2E5DVN9-F1
#
_entry.id   AF-A0A2E5DVN9-F1
#
_cell.length_a   1.000
_cell.length_b   1.000
_cell.length_c   1.000
_cell.angle_alpha   90.00
_cell.angle_beta   90.00
_cell.angle_gamma   90.00
#
_symmetry.space_group_name_H-M   'P 1'
#
loop_
_entity.id
_entity.type
_entity.pdbx_description
1 polymer ?
#
loop_
_entity_poly.entity_id
_entity_poly.type
_entity_poly.pdbx_seq_one_letter_code
_entity_poly.pdbx_strand_id
1 'polypeptide(L)'
;MCHSDTSDSVTFVQQTASSMSNDDVQNENSNSLSENWQSGGSGTIKKPLFKPEELDIYTNKLTHEAFIFHAIKINYDQLDHMEYDATDYSMTVYYKDGRTQDLGVKIQWLIRPYIKHANEINIVRTKDQVAVDGIIIPLVHRNVDA
;
A
#
# COMPACT_ATOMS: atom_id res chain seq x y z
N MET A 1 67.79 -2.13 25.94
CA MET A 1 67.10 -1.27 26.92
C MET A 1 65.75 -0.87 26.36
N CYS A 2 64.72 -1.67 26.64
CA CYS A 2 63.32 -1.27 26.62
C CYS A 2 62.68 -2.07 27.76
N HIS A 3 62.08 -1.40 28.74
CA HIS A 3 61.49 -1.99 29.93
C HIS A 3 60.03 -1.58 30.02
N SER A 4 59.23 -2.55 30.47
CA SER A 4 58.03 -2.43 31.28
C SER A 4 56.70 -2.08 30.60
N ASP A 5 55.90 -3.16 30.45
CA ASP A 5 54.45 -3.18 30.61
C ASP A 5 53.99 -2.43 31.87
N THR A 6 52.95 -1.61 31.71
CA THR A 6 52.15 -1.11 32.83
C THR A 6 50.68 -1.37 32.52
N SER A 7 50.10 -2.31 33.25
CA SER A 7 48.67 -2.61 33.30
C SER A 7 47.98 -1.59 34.20
N ASP A 8 47.04 -0.80 33.66
CA ASP A 8 46.14 0.01 34.47
C ASP A 8 44.74 -0.62 34.50
N SER A 9 44.36 -1.05 35.69
CA SER A 9 43.02 -1.49 36.08
C SER A 9 42.15 -0.28 36.42
N VAL A 10 40.95 -0.22 35.86
CA VAL A 10 39.92 0.75 36.28
C VAL A 10 38.71 -0.01 36.79
N THR A 11 38.52 0.07 38.11
CA THR A 11 37.37 -0.43 38.84
C THR A 11 36.25 0.60 38.76
N PHE A 12 35.10 0.26 38.18
CA PHE A 12 33.88 1.06 38.30
C PHE A 12 32.87 0.34 39.21
N VAL A 13 32.48 1.07 40.26
CA VAL A 13 31.50 0.72 41.27
C VAL A 13 30.11 0.71 40.61
N GLN A 14 29.42 -0.43 40.62
CA GLN A 14 28.01 -0.50 40.23
C GLN A 14 27.16 -0.63 41.50
N GLN A 15 26.42 0.44 41.79
CA GLN A 15 25.41 0.52 42.84
C GLN A 15 24.33 -0.55 42.64
N THR A 16 24.07 -1.29 43.70
CA THR A 16 22.91 -2.16 43.86
C THR A 16 21.64 -1.34 43.96
N ALA A 17 20.67 -1.59 43.08
CA ALA A 17 19.29 -1.21 43.29
C ALA A 17 18.45 -2.49 43.46
N SER A 18 17.69 -2.50 44.55
CA SER A 18 16.91 -3.61 45.04
C SER A 18 15.71 -3.96 44.16
N SER A 19 15.36 -5.23 44.24
CA SER A 19 14.10 -5.88 43.86
C SER A 19 12.84 -5.09 44.24
N MET A 20 11.95 -4.87 43.27
CA MET A 20 10.49 -4.79 43.48
C MET A 20 9.79 -5.46 42.31
N SER A 21 9.14 -6.59 42.60
CA SER A 21 8.19 -7.29 41.73
C SER A 21 6.88 -6.49 41.68
N ASN A 22 6.24 -6.41 40.52
CA ASN A 22 4.82 -6.11 40.39
C ASN A 22 4.30 -6.82 39.13
N ASP A 23 3.59 -7.92 39.35
CA ASP A 23 2.66 -8.49 38.39
C ASP A 23 1.27 -7.85 38.57
N ASP A 24 0.54 -7.84 37.46
CA ASP A 24 -0.92 -7.71 37.28
C ASP A 24 -1.59 -6.38 36.88
N VAL A 25 -1.79 -6.27 35.55
CA VAL A 25 -3.09 -6.24 34.82
C VAL A 25 -3.92 -4.93 34.72
N GLN A 26 -4.29 -4.63 33.45
CA GLN A 26 -5.38 -3.77 32.90
C GLN A 26 -5.16 -2.24 32.97
N ASN A 27 -5.38 -1.42 31.93
CA ASN A 27 -6.29 -1.48 30.79
C ASN A 27 -5.74 -0.52 29.70
N GLU A 28 -5.45 -1.02 28.49
CA GLU A 28 -4.97 -0.21 27.38
C GLU A 28 -6.13 0.61 26.78
N ASN A 29 -6.19 1.90 27.10
CA ASN A 29 -7.05 2.83 26.38
C ASN A 29 -6.27 3.42 25.19
N SER A 30 -6.04 2.60 24.18
CA SER A 30 -5.61 3.08 22.86
C SER A 30 -6.85 3.68 22.17
N ASN A 31 -6.95 5.01 22.19
CA ASN A 31 -7.94 5.72 21.38
C ASN A 31 -7.62 5.47 19.90
N SER A 32 -8.25 4.44 19.32
CA SER A 32 -8.26 4.22 17.89
C SER A 32 -9.10 5.33 17.24
N LEU A 33 -8.44 6.14 16.41
CA LEU A 33 -9.09 7.07 15.48
C LEU A 33 -9.43 6.33 14.19
N SER A 34 -10.21 5.26 14.31
CA SER A 34 -10.77 4.56 13.16
C SER A 34 -12.25 4.34 13.40
N GLU A 35 -13.07 5.28 12.93
CA GLU A 35 -14.40 5.02 12.35
C GLU A 35 -15.18 6.33 12.25
N ASN A 36 -15.06 6.99 11.10
CA ASN A 36 -16.21 7.69 10.54
C ASN A 36 -16.07 7.84 9.02
N TRP A 37 -16.26 6.74 8.30
CA TRP A 37 -16.64 6.76 6.89
C TRP A 37 -18.10 6.33 6.80
N GLN A 38 -19.00 7.24 7.19
CA GLN A 38 -20.42 7.14 6.81
C GLN A 38 -20.66 8.12 5.67
N SER A 39 -20.81 7.59 4.47
CA SER A 39 -21.42 8.29 3.34
C SER A 39 -22.50 7.37 2.80
N GLY A 40 -23.74 7.85 2.85
CA GLY A 40 -24.95 7.07 2.63
C GLY A 40 -25.06 6.50 1.21
N GLY A 41 -25.70 5.34 1.15
CA GLY A 41 -26.04 4.66 -0.09
C GLY A 41 -26.34 3.20 0.23
N SER A 42 -27.63 2.85 0.32
CA SER A 42 -28.08 1.46 0.39
C SER A 42 -27.75 0.77 -0.93
N GLY A 43 -26.54 0.23 -1.00
CA GLY A 43 -26.04 -0.59 -2.09
C GLY A 43 -25.11 -1.59 -1.45
N THR A 44 -25.26 -2.87 -1.80
CA THR A 44 -24.38 -3.94 -1.33
C THR A 44 -22.93 -3.49 -1.55
N ILE A 45 -22.18 -3.26 -0.46
CA ILE A 45 -20.77 -2.83 -0.54
C ILE A 45 -20.04 -3.92 -1.31
N LYS A 46 -19.75 -3.66 -2.58
CA LYS A 46 -18.98 -4.61 -3.40
C LYS A 46 -17.60 -4.68 -2.79
N LYS A 47 -17.18 -5.88 -2.39
CA LYS A 47 -15.84 -6.11 -1.87
C LYS A 47 -14.82 -5.57 -2.88
N PRO A 48 -13.78 -4.83 -2.45
CA PRO A 48 -12.73 -4.38 -3.35
C PRO A 48 -11.99 -5.57 -4.00
N LEU A 49 -11.37 -5.31 -5.14
CA LEU A 49 -10.60 -6.32 -5.89
C LEU A 49 -9.37 -6.78 -5.10
N PHE A 50 -8.68 -5.85 -4.47
CA PHE A 50 -7.51 -6.11 -3.64
C PHE A 50 -7.65 -5.46 -2.27
N LYS A 51 -6.90 -5.96 -1.29
CA LYS A 51 -6.58 -5.22 -0.08
C LYS A 51 -5.36 -4.32 -0.30
N PRO A 52 -5.15 -3.29 0.54
CA PRO A 52 -4.00 -2.40 0.43
C PRO A 52 -2.63 -3.07 0.43
N GLU A 53 -2.47 -4.18 1.15
CA GLU A 53 -1.23 -4.95 1.23
C GLU A 53 -1.04 -5.96 0.08
N GLU A 54 -2.03 -6.13 -0.79
CA GLU A 54 -2.01 -7.15 -1.84
C GLU A 54 -1.53 -6.60 -3.19
N LEU A 55 -1.33 -5.28 -3.29
CA LEU A 55 -0.85 -4.63 -4.50
C LEU A 55 0.05 -3.41 -4.21
N ASP A 56 0.87 -3.07 -5.20
CA ASP A 56 1.64 -1.83 -5.26
C ASP A 56 1.37 -1.11 -6.59
N ILE A 57 1.27 0.22 -6.54
CA ILE A 57 1.11 1.05 -7.75
C ILE A 57 2.38 1.86 -7.97
N TYR A 58 2.93 1.75 -9.18
CA TYR A 58 4.08 2.48 -9.63
C TYR A 58 3.74 3.29 -10.88
N THR A 59 4.38 4.45 -11.03
CA THR A 59 4.30 5.23 -12.26
C THR A 59 5.69 5.74 -12.60
N ASN A 60 6.11 5.53 -13.84
CA ASN A 60 7.34 6.13 -14.33
C ASN A 60 7.12 7.63 -14.54
N LYS A 61 7.94 8.45 -13.88
CA LYS A 61 7.78 9.91 -13.88
C LYS A 61 8.10 10.57 -15.22
N LEU A 62 8.90 9.90 -16.06
CA LEU A 62 9.36 10.42 -17.35
C LEU A 62 8.48 9.94 -18.50
N THR A 63 8.15 8.65 -18.52
CA THR A 63 7.37 8.03 -19.60
C THR A 63 5.87 8.03 -19.33
N HIS A 64 5.45 8.33 -18.10
CA HIS A 64 4.06 8.25 -17.64
C HIS A 64 3.45 6.84 -17.70
N GLU A 65 4.27 5.79 -17.84
CA GLU A 65 3.79 4.41 -17.78
C GLU A 65 3.35 4.05 -16.37
N ALA A 66 2.13 3.53 -16.23
CA ALA A 66 1.56 3.08 -14.96
C ALA A 66 1.61 1.56 -14.84
N PHE A 67 1.89 1.09 -13.62
CA PHE A 67 1.98 -0.32 -13.28
C PHE A 67 1.25 -0.62 -11.97
N ILE A 68 0.52 -1.73 -11.93
CA ILE A 68 0.00 -2.35 -10.71
C ILE A 68 0.69 -3.70 -10.57
N PHE A 69 1.43 -3.88 -9.49
CA PHE A 69 2.02 -5.16 -9.13
C PHE A 69 1.17 -5.84 -8.07
N HIS A 70 0.88 -7.13 -8.23
CA HIS A 70 0.11 -7.88 -7.23
C HIS A 70 0.53 -9.35 -7.16
N ALA A 71 0.30 -10.01 -6.03
CA ALA A 71 0.65 -11.43 -5.86
C ALA A 71 -0.51 -12.38 -6.22
N ILE A 72 -1.76 -11.91 -6.06
CA ILE A 72 -2.96 -12.74 -6.14
C ILE A 72 -3.30 -13.07 -7.59
N LYS A 73 -3.79 -14.27 -7.86
CA LYS A 73 -4.26 -14.63 -9.21
C LYS A 73 -5.62 -14.01 -9.47
N ILE A 74 -5.74 -13.25 -10.56
CA ILE A 74 -7.01 -12.72 -11.07
C ILE A 74 -7.24 -13.20 -12.51
N ASN A 75 -8.46 -13.03 -13.03
CA ASN A 75 -8.78 -13.38 -14.41
C ASN A 75 -8.67 -12.13 -15.31
N TYR A 76 -7.53 -11.97 -15.99
CA TYR A 76 -7.27 -10.83 -16.86
C TYR A 76 -8.18 -10.77 -18.09
N ASP A 77 -8.63 -11.92 -18.60
CA ASP A 77 -9.46 -11.98 -19.81
C ASP A 77 -10.80 -11.26 -19.65
N GLN A 78 -11.26 -11.08 -18.42
CA GLN A 78 -12.51 -10.39 -18.09
C GLN A 78 -12.34 -8.88 -17.89
N LEU A 79 -11.11 -8.38 -17.77
CA LEU A 79 -10.86 -6.94 -17.60
C LEU A 79 -11.08 -6.22 -18.92
N ASP A 80 -11.75 -5.07 -18.86
CA ASP A 80 -12.00 -4.22 -20.02
C ASP A 80 -11.11 -2.97 -19.94
N HIS A 81 -11.38 -2.10 -18.96
CA HIS A 81 -10.60 -0.89 -18.68
C HIS A 81 -10.62 -0.54 -17.20
N MET A 82 -9.83 0.47 -16.82
CA MET A 82 -9.91 1.10 -15.49
C MET A 82 -10.27 2.57 -15.62
N GLU A 83 -10.99 3.09 -14.64
CA GLU A 83 -11.25 4.52 -14.48
C GLU A 83 -10.51 5.06 -13.27
N TYR A 84 -9.76 6.14 -13.45
CA TYR A 84 -9.18 6.94 -12.38
C TYR A 84 -10.05 8.17 -12.11
N ASP A 85 -10.44 8.38 -10.86
CA ASP A 85 -11.15 9.59 -10.43
C ASP A 85 -10.19 10.55 -9.71
N ALA A 86 -9.97 11.72 -10.31
CA ALA A 86 -9.06 12.73 -9.77
C ALA A 86 -9.62 13.44 -8.52
N THR A 87 -10.92 13.32 -8.24
CA THR A 87 -11.59 14.00 -7.11
C THR A 87 -11.33 13.28 -5.80
N ASP A 88 -11.49 11.96 -5.78
CA ASP A 88 -11.33 11.13 -4.57
C ASP A 88 -10.09 10.23 -4.60
N TYR A 89 -9.36 10.24 -5.72
CA TYR A 89 -8.14 9.49 -5.99
C TYR A 89 -8.34 7.97 -5.95
N SER A 90 -9.54 7.51 -6.29
CA SER A 90 -9.89 6.09 -6.41
C SER A 90 -9.64 5.56 -7.83
N MET A 91 -9.63 4.22 -7.95
CA MET A 91 -9.67 3.55 -9.24
C MET A 91 -10.79 2.52 -9.27
N THR A 92 -11.61 2.56 -10.31
CA THR A 92 -12.65 1.57 -10.56
C THR A 92 -12.23 0.64 -11.70
N VAL A 93 -12.39 -0.66 -11.49
CA VAL A 93 -12.14 -1.71 -12.48
C VAL A 93 -13.44 -2.04 -13.20
N TYR A 94 -13.42 -2.01 -14.53
CA TYR A 94 -14.54 -2.38 -15.38
C TYR A 94 -14.26 -3.73 -16.05
N TYR A 95 -15.28 -4.58 -16.03
CA TYR A 95 -15.24 -5.90 -16.62
C TYR A 95 -16.05 -5.94 -17.92
N LYS A 96 -15.66 -6.81 -18.85
CA LYS A 96 -16.33 -6.99 -20.16
C LYS A 96 -17.79 -7.41 -20.05
N ASP A 97 -18.21 -7.96 -18.92
CA ASP A 97 -19.60 -8.33 -18.64
C ASP A 97 -20.44 -7.17 -18.06
N GLY A 98 -19.89 -5.95 -18.01
CA GLY A 98 -20.54 -4.76 -17.49
C GLY A 98 -20.48 -4.63 -15.96
N ARG A 99 -19.84 -5.55 -15.25
CA ARG A 99 -19.62 -5.40 -13.81
C ARG A 99 -18.55 -4.33 -13.56
N THR A 100 -18.65 -3.72 -12.38
CA THR A 100 -17.66 -2.79 -11.83
C THR A 100 -17.25 -3.23 -10.44
N GLN A 101 -16.00 -2.98 -10.08
CA GLN A 101 -15.44 -3.25 -8.77
C GLN A 101 -14.43 -2.17 -8.40
N ASP A 102 -14.39 -1.78 -7.13
CA ASP A 102 -13.34 -0.89 -6.63
C ASP A 102 -11.99 -1.62 -6.63
N LEU A 103 -10.90 -0.94 -7.02
CA LEU A 103 -9.56 -1.55 -6.99
C LEU A 103 -9.17 -1.94 -5.56
N GLY A 104 -9.60 -1.15 -4.57
CA GLY A 104 -9.37 -1.40 -3.15
C GLY A 104 -8.28 -0.55 -2.50
N VAL A 105 -7.65 0.33 -3.28
CA VAL A 105 -6.66 1.28 -2.76
C VAL A 105 -6.86 2.67 -3.34
N LYS A 106 -6.49 3.66 -2.53
CA LYS A 106 -6.38 5.03 -3.01
C LYS A 106 -5.00 5.28 -3.59
N ILE A 107 -4.95 6.08 -4.65
CA ILE A 107 -3.70 6.50 -5.27
C ILE A 107 -2.90 7.36 -4.28
N GLN A 108 -1.67 6.92 -4.01
CA GLN A 108 -0.74 7.62 -3.13
C GLN A 108 -0.41 9.00 -3.68
N TRP A 109 -0.28 9.99 -2.79
CA TRP A 109 -0.08 11.39 -3.17
C TRP A 109 1.08 11.61 -4.16
N LEU A 110 2.17 10.87 -3.97
CA LEU A 110 3.38 10.99 -4.79
C LEU A 110 3.19 10.56 -6.26
N ILE A 111 2.22 9.69 -6.56
CA ILE A 111 2.02 9.17 -7.93
C ILE A 111 0.85 9.84 -8.66
N ARG A 112 -0.05 10.54 -7.95
CA ARG A 112 -1.20 11.28 -8.52
C ARG A 112 -0.86 12.18 -9.71
N PRO A 113 0.17 13.04 -9.67
CA PRO A 113 0.45 13.93 -10.81
C PRO A 113 0.93 13.17 -12.05
N TYR A 114 1.40 11.93 -11.91
CA TYR A 114 1.87 11.13 -13.03
C TYR A 114 0.78 10.20 -13.57
N ILE A 115 -0.03 9.61 -12.69
CA ILE A 115 -1.09 8.68 -13.11
C ILE A 115 -2.16 9.38 -13.95
N LYS A 116 -2.44 10.67 -13.70
CA LYS A 116 -3.39 11.49 -14.49
C LYS A 116 -3.00 11.67 -15.96
N HIS A 117 -1.75 11.32 -16.32
CA HIS A 117 -1.23 11.40 -17.68
C HIS A 117 -1.08 10.03 -18.34
N ALA A 118 -1.29 8.93 -17.60
CA ALA A 118 -1.19 7.58 -18.12
C ALA A 118 -2.46 7.21 -18.90
N ASN A 119 -2.33 6.79 -20.16
CA ASN A 119 -3.48 6.36 -20.97
C ASN A 119 -3.79 4.86 -20.84
N GLU A 120 -2.84 4.12 -20.27
CA GLU A 120 -2.89 2.68 -20.09
C GLU A 120 -2.24 2.32 -18.76
N ILE A 121 -2.61 1.16 -18.22
CA ILE A 121 -2.02 0.62 -17.01
C ILE A 121 -1.67 -0.85 -17.19
N ASN A 122 -0.43 -1.18 -16.82
CA ASN A 122 0.10 -2.53 -16.83
C ASN A 122 -0.26 -3.21 -15.52
N ILE A 123 -1.06 -4.27 -15.56
CA ILE A 123 -1.38 -5.07 -14.37
C ILE A 123 -0.52 -6.32 -14.42
N VAL A 124 0.40 -6.45 -13.48
CA VAL A 124 1.46 -7.48 -13.49
C VAL A 124 1.36 -8.31 -12.23
N ARG A 125 1.17 -9.63 -12.42
CA ARG A 125 1.28 -10.59 -11.33
C ARG A 125 2.75 -10.93 -11.10
N THR A 126 3.17 -10.79 -9.85
CA THR A 126 4.50 -11.18 -9.40
C THR A 126 4.43 -12.40 -8.50
N LYS A 127 5.45 -13.26 -8.58
CA LYS A 127 5.68 -14.37 -7.66
C LYS A 127 7.18 -14.53 -7.47
N ASP A 128 7.62 -14.66 -6.23
CA ASP A 128 9.05 -14.83 -5.90
C ASP A 128 9.93 -13.73 -6.54
N GLN A 129 9.41 -12.49 -6.55
CA GLN A 129 10.04 -11.29 -7.15
C GLN A 129 10.19 -11.32 -8.68
N VAL A 130 9.54 -12.25 -9.37
CA VAL A 130 9.55 -12.36 -10.83
C VAL A 130 8.14 -12.10 -11.38
N ALA A 131 8.05 -11.37 -12.50
CA ALA A 131 6.80 -11.22 -13.24
C ALA A 131 6.40 -12.55 -13.88
N VAL A 132 5.20 -13.04 -13.58
CA VAL A 132 4.71 -14.35 -14.05
C VAL A 132 3.67 -14.19 -15.15
N ASP A 133 2.83 -13.16 -15.05
CA ASP A 133 1.70 -12.92 -15.95
C ASP A 133 1.32 -11.44 -15.88
N GLY A 134 0.59 -10.95 -16.88
CA GLY A 134 0.09 -9.58 -16.87
C GLY A 134 -0.67 -9.18 -18.12
N ILE A 135 -1.35 -8.05 -18.02
CA ILE A 135 -2.12 -7.45 -19.11
C ILE A 135 -1.95 -5.94 -19.12
N ILE A 136 -2.10 -5.33 -20.29
CA ILE A 136 -2.21 -3.90 -20.46
C ILE A 136 -3.67 -3.60 -20.75
N ILE A 137 -4.27 -2.69 -19.97
CA ILE A 137 -5.64 -2.24 -20.20
C ILE A 137 -5.70 -0.70 -20.27
N PRO A 138 -6.69 -0.14 -20.99
CA PRO A 138 -6.88 1.30 -21.04
C PRO A 138 -7.13 1.89 -19.66
N LEU A 139 -6.58 3.09 -19.44
CA LEU A 139 -6.87 3.92 -18.27
C LEU A 139 -7.63 5.17 -18.70
N VAL A 140 -8.88 5.25 -18.28
CA VAL A 140 -9.79 6.37 -18.55
C VAL A 140 -9.76 7.32 -17.36
N HIS A 141 -9.69 8.62 -17.62
CA HIS A 141 -9.68 9.63 -16.56
C HIS A 141 -11.06 10.28 -16.43
N ARG A 142 -11.62 10.22 -15.23
CA ARG A 142 -12.86 10.92 -14.88
C ARG A 142 -12.51 12.27 -14.27
N ASN A 143 -13.25 13.32 -14.65
CA ASN A 143 -13.14 14.68 -14.11
C ASN A 143 -11.76 15.33 -14.33
N VAL A 144 -11.30 15.42 -15.59
CA VAL A 144 -9.98 15.99 -15.93
C VAL A 144 -9.98 17.53 -16.01
N ASP A 145 -11.16 18.16 -16.08
CA ASP A 145 -11.33 19.59 -16.40
C ASP A 145 -11.80 20.48 -15.22
N ALA A 146 -11.48 20.13 -13.98
CA ALA A 146 -11.79 20.97 -12.80
C ALA A 146 -10.63 21.90 -12.41
#